data_AF-A0A832S8A9-F1
#
_entry.id   AF-A0A832S8A9-F1
#
_cell.length_a   1.000
_cell.length_b   1.000
_cell.length_c   1.000
_cell.angle_alpha   90.00
_cell.angle_beta   90.00
_cell.angle_gamma   90.00
#
_symmetry.space_group_name_H-M   'P 1'
#
loop_
_entity.id
_entity.type
_entity.pdbx_description
1 polymer ?
#
loop_
_entity_poly.entity_id
_entity_poly.type
_entity_poly.pdbx_seq_one_letter_code
_entity_poly.pdbx_strand_id
1 'polypeptide(L)'
;MKQVAVGVVLMLVLALITPSMAADEGRYSYITVQDVTIRLEKADAVVSMNYTVDDSVGFLVLLLGKSDLEQKVLNILNFNNVSVQYLGLDHAEVRVDGVANDYGDGTYWFPEHRFGVAVPSLTIITPQSARHYENTSEIPGGFGYFA
;
A
#
# COMPACT_ATOMS: atom_id res chain seq x y z
N MET A 1 30.48 -36.29 -22.47
CA MET A 1 30.04 -34.88 -22.69
C MET A 1 28.58 -34.63 -22.31
N LYS A 2 27.60 -35.44 -22.77
CA LYS A 2 26.16 -35.25 -22.43
C LYS A 2 25.83 -35.25 -20.92
N GLN A 3 26.44 -36.12 -20.13
CA GLN A 3 26.13 -36.25 -18.69
C GLN A 3 26.67 -35.08 -17.84
N VAL A 4 27.76 -34.46 -18.28
CA VAL A 4 28.33 -33.25 -17.65
C VAL A 4 27.42 -32.04 -17.93
N ALA A 5 26.89 -31.93 -19.15
CA ALA A 5 25.95 -30.87 -19.51
C ALA A 5 24.64 -30.97 -18.70
N VAL A 6 24.12 -32.18 -18.51
CA VAL A 6 22.92 -32.40 -17.66
C VAL A 6 23.19 -32.03 -16.21
N GLY A 7 24.36 -32.37 -15.67
CA GLY A 7 24.76 -31.99 -14.31
C GLY A 7 24.85 -30.47 -14.12
N VAL A 8 25.43 -29.76 -15.10
CA VAL A 8 25.57 -28.29 -15.05
C VAL A 8 24.21 -27.60 -15.15
N VAL A 9 23.30 -28.08 -16.00
CA VAL A 9 21.94 -27.54 -16.11
C VAL A 9 21.15 -27.77 -14.82
N LEU A 10 21.26 -28.95 -14.21
CA LEU A 10 20.60 -29.23 -12.94
C LEU A 10 21.13 -28.34 -11.80
N MET A 11 22.43 -28.08 -11.78
CA MET A 11 23.08 -27.19 -10.80
C MET A 11 22.63 -25.73 -10.98
N LEU A 12 22.46 -25.27 -12.23
CA LEU A 12 21.89 -23.96 -12.54
C LEU A 12 20.44 -23.85 -12.06
N VAL A 13 19.60 -24.86 -12.30
CA VAL A 13 18.20 -24.86 -11.83
C VAL A 13 18.11 -24.86 -10.30
N LEU A 14 19.01 -25.57 -9.62
CA LEU A 14 19.11 -25.57 -8.16
C LEU A 14 19.58 -24.22 -7.59
N ALA A 15 20.35 -23.44 -8.34
CA ALA A 15 20.78 -22.09 -7.95
C ALA A 15 19.64 -21.05 -8.06
N LEU A 16 18.59 -21.30 -8.85
CA LEU A 16 17.43 -20.41 -8.93
C LEU A 16 16.44 -20.57 -7.76
N ILE A 17 16.61 -21.59 -6.91
CA ILE A 17 15.71 -21.88 -5.79
C ILE A 17 16.17 -21.21 -4.48
N THR A 18 17.08 -20.23 -4.53
CA THR A 18 17.44 -19.49 -3.31
C THR A 18 16.21 -18.77 -2.79
N PRO A 19 15.69 -19.09 -1.59
CA PRO A 19 14.64 -18.30 -0.99
C PRO A 19 15.19 -16.90 -0.77
N SER A 20 14.58 -15.90 -1.42
CA SER A 20 14.88 -14.49 -1.16
C SER A 20 14.36 -14.16 0.24
N MET A 21 15.12 -14.52 1.27
CA MET A 21 14.82 -14.19 2.65
C MET A 21 15.19 -12.74 2.92
N ALA A 22 14.30 -11.85 2.52
CA ALA A 22 14.11 -10.53 3.09
C ALA A 22 12.71 -10.08 2.66
N ALA A 23 11.70 -10.51 3.41
CA ALA A 23 10.40 -9.86 3.35
C ALA A 23 10.60 -8.49 3.99
N ASP A 24 10.95 -7.50 3.16
CA ASP A 24 11.09 -6.11 3.58
C ASP A 24 9.75 -5.67 4.16
N GLU A 25 9.73 -5.25 5.42
CA GLU A 25 8.53 -4.85 6.16
C GLU A 25 7.96 -3.58 5.52
N GLY A 26 7.11 -3.76 4.49
CA GLY A 26 6.56 -2.67 3.66
C GLY A 26 6.58 -2.93 2.16
N ARG A 27 7.15 -4.06 1.73
CA ARG A 27 7.10 -4.52 0.34
C ARG A 27 5.88 -5.40 0.09
N TYR A 28 5.06 -5.01 -0.88
CA TYR A 28 4.00 -5.83 -1.44
C TYR A 28 4.32 -6.14 -2.90
N SER A 29 4.73 -7.38 -3.18
CA SER A 29 5.16 -7.78 -4.53
C SER A 29 6.35 -6.92 -5.01
N TYR A 30 6.19 -6.12 -6.07
CA TYR A 30 7.21 -5.21 -6.59
C TYR A 30 7.07 -3.76 -6.09
N ILE A 31 6.09 -3.50 -5.23
CA ILE A 31 5.81 -2.16 -4.68
C ILE A 31 6.42 -2.07 -3.29
N THR A 32 7.25 -1.05 -3.06
CA THR A 32 7.76 -0.71 -1.73
C THR A 32 7.11 0.58 -1.27
N VAL A 33 6.26 0.48 -0.25
CA VAL A 33 5.57 1.63 0.33
C VAL A 33 6.59 2.49 1.06
N GLN A 34 6.54 3.81 0.85
CA GLN A 34 7.39 4.76 1.56
C GLN A 34 6.58 5.47 2.63
N ASP A 35 5.47 6.07 2.22
CA ASP A 35 4.58 6.77 3.13
C ASP A 35 3.13 6.74 2.64
N VAL A 36 2.22 6.88 3.60
CA VAL A 36 0.79 7.04 3.37
C VAL A 36 0.32 8.28 4.11
N THR A 37 -0.40 9.15 3.41
CA THR A 37 -1.09 10.29 4.00
C THR A 37 -2.60 10.12 3.83
N ILE A 38 -3.34 10.11 4.93
CA ILE A 38 -4.81 10.08 4.96
C ILE A 38 -5.28 11.47 5.36
N ARG A 39 -6.02 12.17 4.50
CA ARG A 39 -6.66 13.45 4.81
C ARG A 39 -8.15 13.24 4.97
N LEU A 40 -8.65 13.43 6.19
CA LEU A 40 -10.07 13.30 6.51
C LEU A 40 -10.82 14.59 6.17
N GLU A 41 -11.91 14.44 5.42
CA GLU A 41 -12.80 15.50 4.98
C GLU A 41 -14.24 15.11 5.34
N LYS A 42 -14.70 15.52 6.53
CA LYS A 42 -15.96 15.04 7.11
C LYS A 42 -15.97 13.51 7.15
N ALA A 43 -16.96 12.83 6.59
CA ALA A 43 -17.05 11.36 6.57
C ALA A 43 -16.12 10.68 5.54
N ASP A 44 -15.57 11.44 4.59
CA ASP A 44 -14.75 10.92 3.50
C ASP A 44 -13.26 11.14 3.77
N ALA A 45 -12.40 10.54 2.93
CA ALA A 45 -10.98 10.82 2.93
C ALA A 45 -10.36 10.84 1.54
N VAL A 46 -9.30 11.63 1.41
CA VAL A 46 -8.32 11.51 0.33
C VAL A 46 -7.09 10.81 0.90
N VAL A 47 -6.70 9.71 0.28
CA VAL A 47 -5.55 8.90 0.69
C VAL A 47 -4.51 8.96 -0.41
N SER A 48 -3.35 9.47 -0.06
CA SER A 48 -2.18 9.58 -0.93
C SER A 48 -1.13 8.56 -0.46
N MET A 49 -0.58 7.79 -1.38
CA MET A 49 0.47 6.81 -1.09
C MET A 49 1.65 7.03 -2.02
N ASN A 50 2.82 7.22 -1.44
CA ASN A 50 4.08 7.25 -2.18
C ASN A 50 4.76 5.89 -2.07
N TYR A 51 5.31 5.43 -3.19
CA TYR A 51 5.94 4.13 -3.28
C TYR A 51 7.01 4.11 -4.37
N THR A 52 7.86 3.10 -4.36
CA THR A 52 8.69 2.75 -5.51
C THR A 52 8.21 1.45 -6.12
N VAL A 53 8.34 1.35 -7.44
CA VAL A 53 8.24 0.08 -8.17
C VAL A 53 9.66 -0.37 -8.48
N ASP A 54 10.02 -1.59 -8.11
CA ASP A 54 11.35 -2.13 -8.39
C ASP A 54 11.67 -2.07 -9.90
N ASP A 55 12.78 -1.43 -10.26
CA ASP A 55 13.18 -1.19 -11.66
C ASP A 55 13.33 -2.48 -12.48
N SER A 56 13.69 -3.60 -11.83
CA SER A 56 13.79 -4.91 -12.47
C SER A 56 12.43 -5.47 -12.92
N VAL A 57 11.33 -4.92 -12.39
CA VAL A 57 9.94 -5.36 -12.57
C VAL A 57 9.06 -4.24 -13.11
N GLY A 58 9.52 -2.99 -13.16
CA GLY A 58 8.76 -1.85 -13.70
C GLY A 58 8.25 -2.06 -15.13
N PHE A 59 8.98 -2.81 -15.95
CA PHE A 59 8.51 -3.20 -17.28
C PHE A 59 7.28 -4.13 -17.23
N LEU A 60 7.12 -4.96 -16.18
CA LEU A 60 5.93 -5.79 -16.02
C LEU A 60 4.71 -4.93 -15.76
N VAL A 61 4.81 -3.80 -15.05
CA VAL A 61 3.68 -2.87 -14.90
C VAL A 61 3.26 -2.27 -16.23
N LEU A 62 4.25 -1.95 -17.09
CA LEU A 62 3.99 -1.47 -18.45
C LEU A 62 3.34 -2.55 -19.34
N LEU A 63 3.63 -3.83 -19.11
CA LEU A 63 3.09 -4.95 -19.89
C LEU A 63 1.75 -5.50 -19.37
N LEU A 64 1.62 -5.65 -18.04
CA LEU A 64 0.42 -6.13 -17.35
C LEU A 64 -0.67 -5.05 -17.29
N GLY A 65 -0.26 -3.80 -17.45
CA GLY A 65 -1.13 -2.64 -17.50
C GLY A 65 -1.45 -2.06 -16.12
N LYS A 66 -2.04 -0.87 -16.15
CA LYS A 66 -2.38 -0.10 -14.94
C LYS A 66 -3.34 -0.82 -13.99
N SER A 67 -4.12 -1.79 -14.46
CA SER A 67 -5.07 -2.55 -13.65
C SER A 67 -4.42 -3.42 -12.58
N ASP A 68 -3.27 -4.05 -12.85
CA ASP A 68 -2.56 -4.87 -11.84
C ASP A 68 -1.98 -3.98 -10.74
N LEU A 69 -1.40 -2.84 -11.13
CA LEU A 69 -0.91 -1.83 -10.19
C LEU A 69 -2.04 -1.29 -9.32
N GLU A 70 -3.17 -0.95 -9.92
CA GLU A 70 -4.36 -0.48 -9.21
C GLU A 70 -4.80 -1.47 -8.15
N GLN A 71 -4.97 -2.75 -8.53
CA GLN A 71 -5.37 -3.79 -7.59
C GLN A 71 -4.39 -3.94 -6.43
N LYS A 72 -3.08 -3.87 -6.67
CA LYS A 72 -2.07 -3.94 -5.61
C LYS A 72 -2.13 -2.74 -4.69
N VAL A 73 -2.25 -1.53 -5.24
CA VAL A 73 -2.41 -0.30 -4.44
C VAL A 73 -3.66 -0.40 -3.57
N LEU A 74 -4.80 -0.85 -4.11
CA LEU A 74 -6.03 -1.03 -3.36
C LEU A 74 -5.91 -2.12 -2.29
N ASN A 75 -5.20 -3.21 -2.56
CA ASN A 75 -4.94 -4.27 -1.58
C ASN A 75 -4.01 -3.80 -0.44
N ILE A 76 -3.02 -2.96 -0.76
CA ILE A 76 -2.11 -2.35 0.24
C ILE A 76 -2.91 -1.41 1.14
N LEU A 77 -3.69 -0.51 0.55
CA LEU A 77 -4.47 0.48 1.28
C LEU A 77 -5.64 -0.15 2.04
N ASN A 78 -6.25 -1.20 1.48
CA ASN A 78 -7.29 -2.04 2.08
C ASN A 78 -8.54 -1.27 2.54
N PHE A 79 -8.89 -0.16 1.88
CA PHE A 79 -10.12 0.58 2.14
C PHE A 79 -11.29 -0.01 1.34
N ASN A 80 -12.51 0.15 1.87
CA ASN A 80 -13.74 -0.12 1.15
C ASN A 80 -14.22 1.14 0.43
N ASN A 81 -15.03 0.98 -0.62
CA ASN A 81 -15.67 2.10 -1.32
C ASN A 81 -14.66 3.15 -1.83
N VAL A 82 -13.71 2.69 -2.63
CA VAL A 82 -12.56 3.47 -3.10
C VAL A 82 -12.74 3.87 -4.56
N SER A 83 -12.47 5.13 -4.85
CA SER A 83 -12.38 5.68 -6.20
C SER A 83 -10.96 6.16 -6.47
N VAL A 84 -10.28 5.57 -7.45
CA VAL A 84 -8.90 5.94 -7.82
C VAL A 84 -8.93 7.27 -8.57
N GLN A 85 -8.26 8.28 -8.01
CA GLN A 85 -8.14 9.61 -8.62
C GLN A 85 -6.90 9.71 -9.50
N TYR A 86 -5.78 9.16 -9.01
CA TYR A 86 -4.53 9.13 -9.73
C TYR A 86 -3.75 7.83 -9.46
N LEU A 87 -3.11 7.31 -10.51
CA LEU A 87 -2.26 6.13 -10.45
C LEU A 87 -1.04 6.30 -11.36
N GLY A 88 0.10 6.56 -10.73
CA GLY A 88 1.44 6.66 -11.32
C GLY A 88 2.31 5.45 -10.98
N LEU A 89 3.63 5.51 -11.23
CA LEU A 89 4.57 4.43 -10.85
C LEU A 89 5.26 4.69 -9.50
N ASP A 90 5.11 5.91 -8.99
CA ASP A 90 5.74 6.46 -7.79
C ASP A 90 4.72 6.94 -6.76
N HIS A 91 3.48 7.16 -7.22
CA HIS A 91 2.44 7.79 -6.44
C HIS A 91 1.06 7.30 -6.84
N ALA A 92 0.17 7.16 -5.85
CA ALA A 92 -1.26 6.95 -6.06
C ALA A 92 -2.06 7.86 -5.15
N GLU A 93 -3.20 8.33 -5.66
CA GLU A 93 -4.18 9.06 -4.89
C GLU A 93 -5.55 8.41 -5.08
N VAL A 94 -6.21 8.11 -3.97
CA VAL A 94 -7.55 7.52 -3.97
C VAL A 94 -8.47 8.33 -3.06
N ARG A 95 -9.75 8.39 -3.43
CA ARG A 95 -10.82 8.90 -2.59
C ARG A 95 -11.54 7.73 -1.95
N VAL A 96 -11.79 7.80 -0.65
CA VAL A 96 -12.50 6.80 0.13
C VAL A 96 -13.75 7.45 0.69
N ASP A 97 -14.91 7.01 0.21
CA ASP A 97 -16.19 7.61 0.62
C ASP A 97 -16.76 6.86 1.82
N GLY A 98 -17.17 7.60 2.86
CA GLY A 98 -17.71 7.03 4.10
C GLY A 98 -16.68 6.25 4.92
N VAL A 99 -15.43 6.72 4.96
CA VAL A 99 -14.38 6.10 5.77
C VAL A 99 -14.60 6.32 7.28
N ALA A 100 -15.34 7.37 7.65
CA ALA A 100 -15.67 7.68 9.03
C ALA A 100 -17.19 7.70 9.24
N ASN A 101 -17.62 7.31 10.43
CA ASN A 101 -19.02 7.41 10.85
C ASN A 101 -19.35 8.86 11.22
N ASP A 102 -20.35 9.44 10.57
CA ASP A 102 -20.90 10.76 10.89
C ASP A 102 -22.01 10.63 11.94
N TYR A 103 -21.88 11.35 13.06
CA TYR A 103 -22.88 11.39 14.13
C TYR A 103 -23.91 12.52 13.97
N GLY A 104 -23.76 13.37 12.95
CA GLY A 104 -24.74 14.41 12.58
C GLY A 104 -24.61 15.73 13.34
N ASP A 105 -23.65 15.86 14.25
CA ASP A 105 -23.39 17.06 15.06
C ASP A 105 -22.02 17.69 14.76
N GLY A 106 -21.40 17.31 13.63
CA GLY A 106 -20.02 17.69 13.28
C GLY A 106 -18.95 16.82 13.94
N THR A 107 -19.35 15.77 14.67
CA THR A 107 -18.46 14.74 15.20
C THR A 107 -18.39 13.54 14.26
N TYR A 108 -17.17 13.09 14.00
CA TYR A 108 -16.89 11.95 13.14
C TYR A 108 -16.02 10.94 13.89
N TRP A 109 -16.22 9.65 13.59
CA TRP A 109 -15.39 8.57 14.11
C TRP A 109 -14.69 7.83 12.97
N PHE A 110 -13.37 7.96 12.91
CA PHE A 110 -12.53 7.14 12.05
C PHE A 110 -12.29 5.80 12.74
N PRO A 111 -12.78 4.67 12.20
CA PRO A 111 -12.64 3.37 12.84
C PRO A 111 -11.20 2.87 12.80
N GLU A 112 -10.96 1.73 13.45
CA GLU A 112 -9.71 1.00 13.26
C GLU A 112 -9.55 0.59 11.79
N HIS A 113 -8.31 0.54 11.33
CA HIS A 113 -7.99 0.21 9.94
C HIS A 113 -6.73 -0.62 9.88
N ARG A 114 -6.68 -1.60 8.98
CA ARG A 114 -5.49 -2.44 8.77
C ARG A 114 -5.06 -2.35 7.31
N PHE A 115 -3.78 -2.07 7.10
CA PHE A 115 -3.16 -2.07 5.79
C PHE A 115 -2.72 -3.48 5.39
N GLY A 116 -2.58 -3.73 4.10
CA GLY A 116 -2.08 -5.00 3.57
C GLY A 116 -0.60 -5.25 3.87
N VAL A 117 0.16 -4.21 4.22
CA VAL A 117 1.58 -4.25 4.62
C VAL A 117 1.86 -3.29 5.76
N ALA A 118 3.04 -3.40 6.36
CA ALA A 118 3.57 -2.35 7.24
C ALA A 118 3.80 -1.07 6.42
N VAL A 119 3.29 0.05 6.92
CA VAL A 119 3.51 1.38 6.35
C VAL A 119 4.66 2.03 7.13
N PRO A 120 5.81 2.32 6.49
CA PRO A 120 6.95 2.89 7.18
C PRO A 120 6.64 4.23 7.84
N SER A 121 5.89 5.11 7.15
CA SER A 121 5.47 6.40 7.69
C SER A 121 4.02 6.69 7.34
N LEU A 122 3.16 6.81 8.34
CA LEU A 122 1.73 7.10 8.19
C LEU A 122 1.40 8.45 8.82
N THR A 123 0.79 9.33 8.03
CA THR A 123 0.25 10.60 8.53
C THR A 123 -1.26 10.65 8.34
N ILE A 124 -2.00 10.94 9.39
CA ILE A 124 -3.45 11.17 9.33
C ILE A 124 -3.75 12.62 9.68
N ILE A 125 -4.31 13.34 8.73
CA ILE A 125 -4.64 14.76 8.83
C ILE A 125 -6.14 14.90 9.04
N THR A 126 -6.51 15.55 10.14
CA THR A 126 -7.86 15.99 10.46
C THR A 126 -7.91 17.53 10.36
N PRO A 127 -9.09 18.16 10.33
CA PRO A 127 -9.20 19.62 10.34
C PRO A 127 -8.49 20.29 11.52
N GLN A 128 -8.38 19.59 12.65
CA GLN A 128 -7.85 20.14 13.90
C GLN A 128 -6.39 19.77 14.19
N SER A 129 -5.92 18.64 13.65
CA SER A 129 -4.62 18.07 14.01
C SER A 129 -4.10 17.08 12.98
N ALA A 130 -2.79 16.82 13.02
CA ALA A 130 -2.18 15.71 12.31
C ALA A 130 -1.65 14.68 13.31
N ARG A 131 -1.85 13.39 13.02
CA ARG A 131 -1.31 12.26 13.77
C ARG A 131 -0.27 11.56 12.92
N HIS A 132 0.82 11.13 13.54
CA HIS A 132 1.92 10.46 12.86
C HIS A 132 2.21 9.12 13.52
N TYR A 133 2.42 8.11 12.69
CA TYR A 133 2.74 6.75 13.10
C TYR A 133 3.91 6.26 12.24
N GLU A 134 4.82 5.53 12.87
CA GLU A 134 6.01 4.98 12.20
C GLU A 134 5.93 3.46 12.25
N ASN A 135 6.29 2.83 11.13
CA ASN A 135 6.30 1.38 10.91
C ASN A 135 5.06 0.68 11.48
N THR A 136 3.87 1.08 11.01
CA THR A 136 2.60 0.52 11.47
C THR A 136 1.86 -0.22 10.37
N SER A 137 1.25 -1.35 10.68
CA SER A 137 0.35 -2.07 9.77
C SER A 137 -1.13 -1.83 10.09
N GLU A 138 -1.43 -1.14 11.19
CA GLU A 138 -2.80 -0.86 11.60
C GLU A 138 -2.93 0.48 12.36
N ILE A 139 -4.14 1.02 12.35
CA ILE A 139 -4.56 2.16 13.16
C ILE A 139 -5.40 1.58 14.30
N PRO A 140 -4.84 1.43 15.51
CA PRO A 140 -5.52 0.72 16.59
C PRO A 140 -6.67 1.56 17.17
N GLY A 141 -7.82 0.92 17.38
CA GLY A 141 -8.91 1.45 18.21
C GLY A 141 -9.69 2.63 17.63
N GLY A 142 -9.34 3.12 16.44
CA GLY A 142 -9.97 4.29 15.84
C GLY A 142 -9.82 5.58 16.67
N PHE A 143 -10.36 6.67 16.17
CA PHE A 143 -10.43 7.93 16.93
C PHE A 143 -11.50 8.88 16.40
N GLY A 144 -11.98 9.74 17.30
CA GLY A 144 -12.90 10.82 16.97
C GLY A 144 -12.18 12.10 16.50
N TYR A 145 -12.86 12.87 15.65
CA TYR A 145 -12.46 14.21 15.22
C TYR A 145 -13.69 15.06 14.87
N PHE A 146 -13.47 16.36 14.64
CA PHE A 146 -14.52 17.30 14.29
C PHE A 146 -14.25 17.95 12.93
N ALA A 147 -15.32 18.26 12.18
CA ALA A 147 -15.26 18.96 10.91
C ALA A 147 -16.47 19.88 10.69
#